data_AF-A0A965QHZ1-F1
#
_entry.id   AF-A0A965QHZ1-F1
#
_cell.length_a   1.000
_cell.length_b   1.000
_cell.length_c   1.000
_cell.angle_alpha   90.00
_cell.angle_beta   90.00
_cell.angle_gamma   90.00
#
_symmetry.space_group_name_H-M   'P 1'
#
loop_
_entity.id
_entity.type
_entity.pdbx_description
1 polymer ?
#
loop_
_entity_poly.entity_id
_entity_poly.type
_entity_poly.pdbx_seq_one_letter_code
_entity_poly.pdbx_strand_id
1 'polypeptide(L)' 'QLALLPQGQAERDRRVSRMVWQMDDEDFGSCTNMGSCAAACPKEIKVENIARMNREFGRAMLFGRVKNQVAED' A
#
# COMPACT_ATOMS: atom_id res chain seq x y z
N GLN A 1 9.31 -5.91 -0.63
CA GLN A 1 7.83 -5.81 -0.52
C GLN A 1 7.29 -7.21 -0.26
N LEU A 2 6.73 -7.48 0.92
CA LEU A 2 6.43 -8.85 1.37
C LEU A 2 5.31 -9.53 0.58
N ALA A 3 4.47 -8.76 -0.12
CA ALA A 3 3.49 -9.27 -1.08
C ALA A 3 4.11 -10.00 -2.31
N LEU A 4 5.43 -9.92 -2.50
CA LEU A 4 6.16 -10.67 -3.54
C LEU A 4 6.56 -12.08 -3.08
N LEU A 5 6.51 -12.33 -1.78
CA LEU A 5 6.87 -13.62 -1.20
C LEU A 5 5.60 -14.45 -0.97
N PRO A 6 5.63 -15.78 -1.20
CA PRO A 6 4.48 -16.65 -0.94
C PRO A 6 3.93 -16.51 0.49
N GLN A 7 4.81 -16.29 1.47
CA GLN A 7 4.49 -16.16 2.89
C GLN A 7 3.66 -14.91 3.17
N GLY A 8 3.88 -13.83 2.42
CA GLY A 8 3.17 -12.56 2.58
C GLY A 8 1.82 -12.50 1.86
N GLN A 9 1.43 -13.55 1.12
CA GLN A 9 0.17 -13.56 0.36
C GLN A 9 -1.06 -13.56 1.26
N ALA A 10 -1.03 -14.29 2.39
CA ALA A 10 -2.15 -14.38 3.32
C ALA A 10 -2.47 -13.04 3.99
N GLU A 11 -1.46 -12.20 4.19
CA GLU A 11 -1.54 -10.90 4.87
C GLU A 11 -1.56 -9.71 3.91
N ARG A 12 -1.48 -9.94 2.59
CA ARG A 12 -1.29 -8.87 1.58
C ARG A 12 -2.33 -7.75 1.69
N ASP A 13 -3.61 -8.11 1.83
CA ASP A 13 -4.73 -7.17 1.82
C ASP A 13 -4.74 -6.33 3.10
N ARG A 14 -4.49 -6.97 4.26
CA ARG A 14 -4.36 -6.29 5.55
C ARG A 14 -3.17 -5.32 5.54
N ARG A 15 -2.03 -5.78 5.04
CA ARG A 15 -0.79 -4.99 5.02
C ARG A 15 -0.88 -3.77 4.11
N VAL A 16 -1.44 -3.93 2.92
CA VAL A 16 -1.56 -2.80 1.99
C VAL A 16 -2.56 -1.76 2.52
N SER A 17 -3.66 -2.20 3.14
CA SER A 17 -4.63 -1.29 3.75
C SER A 17 -4.00 -0.51 4.91
N ARG A 18 -3.29 -1.21 5.81
CA ARG A 18 -2.55 -0.56 6.92
C ARG A 18 -1.47 0.40 6.43
N MET A 19 -0.77 0.04 5.37
CA MET A 19 0.26 0.91 4.78
C MET A 19 -0.34 2.21 4.28
N VAL A 20 -1.48 2.15 3.58
CA VAL A 20 -2.16 3.36 3.08
C VAL A 20 -2.71 4.20 4.22
N TRP A 21 -3.34 3.60 5.23
CA TRP A 21 -3.83 4.36 6.39
C TRP A 21 -2.70 5.04 7.16
N GLN A 22 -1.57 4.36 7.36
CA GLN A 22 -0.41 4.98 8.01
C GLN A 22 0.13 6.14 7.16
N MET A 23 0.12 6.03 5.83
CA MET A 23 0.51 7.12 4.94
C MET A 23 -0.43 8.31 5.08
N ASP A 24 -1.74 8.07 5.15
CA ASP A 24 -2.74 9.14 5.36
C ASP A 24 -2.57 9.80 6.75
N ASP A 25 -2.34 9.02 7.80
CA ASP A 25 -2.13 9.50 9.18
C ASP A 25 -0.84 10.33 9.33
N GLU A 26 0.21 9.95 8.61
CA GLU A 26 1.51 10.66 8.60
C GLU A 26 1.53 11.83 7.61
N ASP A 27 0.42 12.09 6.91
CA ASP A 27 0.33 13.05 5.79
C ASP A 27 1.44 12.80 4.74
N PHE A 28 1.82 11.52 4.61
CA PHE A 28 2.78 11.05 3.63
C PHE A 28 2.06 11.00 2.29
N GLY A 29 2.17 12.11 1.55
CA GLY A 29 1.33 12.47 0.41
C GLY A 29 0.89 11.32 -0.50
N SER A 30 -0.34 11.42 -1.00
CA SER A 30 -1.00 10.41 -1.84
C SER A 30 -0.16 10.04 -3.07
N CYS A 31 0.73 9.06 -2.96
CA CYS A 31 1.64 8.74 -4.04
C CYS A 31 0.88 8.19 -5.25
N THR A 32 0.87 8.97 -6.33
CA THR A 32 0.17 8.64 -7.56
C THR A 32 1.08 7.97 -8.58
N ASN A 33 0.48 7.30 -9.55
CA ASN A 33 1.19 6.68 -10.68
C ASN A 33 1.74 7.71 -11.70
N MET A 34 1.53 9.02 -11.47
CA MET A 34 1.99 10.09 -12.37
C MET A 34 3.51 10.36 -12.24
N GLY A 35 4.19 9.73 -11.28
CA GLY A 35 5.65 9.76 -11.15
C GLY A 35 6.22 11.00 -10.46
N SER A 36 5.43 12.07 -10.28
CA SER A 36 5.82 13.26 -9.52
C SER A 36 6.18 12.93 -8.07
N CYS A 37 5.41 12.04 -7.42
CA CYS A 37 5.70 11.57 -6.06
C CYS A 37 7.07 10.86 -5.99
N ALA A 38 7.38 10.02 -6.98
CA ALA A 38 8.63 9.28 -7.03
C ALA A 38 9.85 10.19 -7.19
N ALA A 39 9.74 11.25 -8.00
CA ALA A 39 10.81 12.22 -8.22
C ALA A 39 11.09 13.10 -6.99
N ALA A 40 10.05 13.45 -6.23
CA ALA A 40 10.19 14.26 -5.01
C ALA A 40 10.54 13.43 -3.77
N CYS A 41 10.40 12.09 -3.82
CA CYS A 41 10.56 11.25 -2.65
C CYS A 41 12.04 11.17 -2.22
N PRO A 42 12.38 11.53 -0.97
CA PRO A 42 13.76 11.46 -0.46
C PRO A 42 14.28 10.02 -0.32
N LYS A 43 13.40 9.02 -0.48
CA LYS A 43 13.72 7.59 -0.45
C LYS A 43 13.80 6.97 -1.84
N GLU A 44 13.71 7.79 -2.90
CA GLU A 44 13.87 7.37 -4.30
C GLU A 44 13.02 6.15 -4.65
N ILE A 45 11.78 6.12 -4.14
CA ILE A 45 10.89 5.00 -4.39
C ILE A 45 10.57 4.93 -5.89
N LYS A 46 10.73 3.74 -6.46
CA LYS A 46 10.44 3.53 -7.88
C LYS A 46 8.94 3.59 -8.16
N VAL A 47 8.56 4.14 -9.31
CA VAL A 47 7.15 4.25 -9.75
C VAL A 47 6.49 2.87 -9.83
N GLU A 48 7.24 1.81 -10.15
CA GLU A 48 6.72 0.45 -10.21
C GLU A 48 6.23 -0.05 -8.85
N ASN A 49 6.87 0.39 -7.75
CA ASN A 49 6.47 0.03 -6.39
C ASN A 49 5.18 0.76 -5.99
N ILE A 50 5.03 2.03 -6.38
CA ILE A 50 3.81 2.83 -6.19
C ILE A 50 2.65 2.18 -6.97
N ALA A 51 2.88 1.87 -8.25
CA ALA A 51 1.88 1.23 -9.09
C ALA A 51 1.48 -0.17 -8.59
N ARG A 52 2.39 -0.90 -7.95
CA ARG A 52 2.08 -2.18 -7.30
C ARG A 52 1.21 -1.96 -6.06
N MET A 53 1.61 -1.05 -5.17
CA MET A 53 0.85 -0.72 -3.97
C MET A 53 -0.58 -0.31 -4.31
N ASN A 54 -0.76 0.60 -5.28
CA ASN A 54 -2.08 1.05 -5.72
C ASN A 54 -2.96 -0.09 -6.26
N ARG A 55 -2.36 -1.04 -6.99
CA ARG A 55 -3.08 -2.24 -7.49
C ARG A 55 -3.49 -3.19 -6.36
N GLU A 56 -2.58 -3.44 -5.42
CA GLU A 56 -2.86 -4.27 -4.25
C GLU A 56 -3.95 -3.64 -3.37
N PHE A 57 -3.91 -2.32 -3.17
CA PHE A 57 -4.93 -1.59 -2.41
C PHE A 57 -6.29 -1.63 -3.12
N GLY A 58 -6.33 -1.37 -4.44
CA GLY A 58 -7.57 -1.48 -5.21
C GLY A 58 -8.15 -2.90 -5.18
N ARG A 59 -7.30 -3.93 -5.26
CA ARG A 59 -7.73 -5.32 -5.08
C ARG A 59 -8.29 -5.56 -3.67
N ALA A 60 -7.60 -5.09 -2.63
CA ALA A 60 -8.03 -5.26 -1.24
C ALA A 60 -9.39 -4.58 -1.00
N MET A 61 -9.64 -3.42 -1.59
CA MET A 61 -10.93 -2.72 -1.52
C MET A 61 -12.06 -3.45 -2.25
N LEU A 62 -11.77 -4.10 -3.39
CA LEU A 62 -12.77 -4.78 -4.21
C LEU A 62 -13.05 -6.23 -3.79
N PHE A 63 -12.02 -6.94 -3.33
CA PHE A 63 -12.06 -8.39 -3.10
C PHE A 63 -11.53 -8.80 -1.72
N GLY A 64 -10.84 -7.91 -1.01
CA GLY A 64 -10.26 -8.20 0.30
C GLY A 64 -11.33 -8.29 1.37
N ARG A 65 -11.24 -9.31 2.24
CA ARG A 65 -12.04 -9.37 3.47
C ARG A 65 -11.43 -8.44 4.52
N VAL A 66 -11.47 -7.13 4.30
CA VAL A 66 -11.05 -6.10 5.28
C VAL A 66 -12.13 -5.91 6.36
N LYS A 67 -12.80 -6.98 6.78
CA LYS A 67 -13.76 -6.91 7.89
C LYS A 67 -12.94 -7.01 9.17
N ASN A 68 -12.75 -5.87 9.85
CA ASN A 68 -12.32 -5.74 11.26
C ASN A 68 -10.86 -6.12 11.58
N GLN A 69 -9.85 -5.36 11.12
CA GLN A 69 -8.48 -5.59 11.61
C GLN A 69 -7.59 -4.36 11.80
N VAL A 70 -8.19 -3.16 11.74
CA VAL A 70 -7.51 -1.91 12.11
C VAL A 70 -7.71 -1.58 13.59
N ALA A 71 -8.81 -2.06 14.17
CA ALA A 71 -9.23 -1.68 15.51
C ALA A 71 -8.75 -2.65 16.61
N GLU A 72 -7.88 -3.62 16.28
CA GLU A 72 -7.53 -4.74 17.17
C GLU A 72 -6.01 -4.91 17.40
N ASP A 73 -5.17 -3.99 16.91
CA ASP A 73 -3.73 -3.95 17.21
C ASP A 73 -3.34 -2.65 17.93
#